data_AF-A0A2S6Q0U7-F1
#
_entry.id   AF-A0A2S6Q0U7-F1
#
_cell.length_a   1.000
_cell.length_b   1.000
_cell.length_c   1.000
_cell.angle_alpha   90.00
_cell.angle_beta   90.00
_cell.angle_gamma   90.00
#
_symmetry.space_group_name_H-M   'P 1'
#
loop_
_entity.id
_entity.type
_entity.pdbx_description
1 polymer ?
#
loop_
_entity_poly.entity_id
_entity_poly.type
_entity_poly.pdbx_seq_one_letter_code
_entity_poly.pdbx_strand_id
1 'polypeptide(L)' 'MSEERTSWHPGEVVPESGIYACDCDAGHHWSTDVKEHRFPPLPEGCSGAAWRLQTDAHPDS' A
#
# COMPACT_ATOMS: atom_id res chain seq x y z
N MET A 1 -17.89 7.75 -5.44
CA MET A 1 -18.28 6.66 -4.53
C MET A 1 -17.43 5.46 -4.90
N SER A 2 -16.17 5.48 -4.49
CA SER A 2 -15.31 4.31 -4.48
C SER A 2 -15.10 4.04 -3.02
N GLU A 3 -15.62 2.92 -2.53
CA GLU A 3 -15.37 2.47 -1.16
C GLU A 3 -13.86 2.51 -0.96
N GLU A 4 -13.40 3.41 -0.08
CA GLU A 4 -12.00 3.71 0.19
C GLU A 4 -11.37 2.49 0.86
N ARG A 5 -11.09 1.44 0.07
CA ARG A 5 -10.34 0.28 0.55
C ARG A 5 -8.93 0.78 0.82
N THR A 6 -8.66 1.26 2.03
CA THR A 6 -7.35 1.75 2.44
C THR A 6 -6.36 0.63 2.74
N SER A 7 -6.65 -0.62 2.34
CA SER A 7 -5.88 -1.82 2.66
C SER A 7 -5.84 -2.76 1.44
N TRP A 8 -4.65 -3.14 0.99
CA TRP A 8 -4.41 -3.99 -0.17
C TRP A 8 -3.48 -5.14 0.15
N HIS A 9 -3.72 -6.28 -0.48
CA HIS A 9 -2.92 -7.48 -0.23
C HIS A 9 -1.69 -7.52 -1.13
N PRO A 10 -0.61 -8.20 -0.71
CA PRO A 10 0.52 -8.48 -1.57
C PRO A 10 0.09 -9.21 -2.85
N GLY A 11 0.57 -8.73 -4.00
CA GLY A 11 0.17 -9.21 -5.32
C GLY A 11 -1.07 -8.54 -5.92
N GLU A 12 -1.81 -7.73 -5.16
CA GLU A 12 -2.89 -6.89 -5.69
C GLU A 12 -2.32 -5.72 -6.49
N VAL A 13 -3.09 -5.22 -7.45
CA VAL A 13 -2.72 -4.07 -8.27
C VAL A 13 -2.94 -2.80 -7.46
N VAL A 14 -1.91 -1.97 -7.41
CA VAL A 14 -1.92 -0.65 -6.78
C VAL A 14 -2.92 0.24 -7.50
N PRO A 15 -3.97 0.72 -6.83
CA PRO A 15 -4.94 1.60 -7.47
C PRO A 15 -4.40 3.03 -7.66
N GLU A 16 -3.54 3.50 -6.75
CA GLU A 16 -3.09 4.88 -6.69
C GLU A 16 -1.60 4.98 -6.35
N SER A 17 -0.90 5.96 -6.89
CA SER A 17 0.52 6.15 -6.57
C SER A 17 0.63 6.83 -5.21
N GLY A 18 1.43 6.27 -4.30
CA GLY A 18 1.46 6.75 -2.93
C GLY A 18 2.46 6.04 -2.04
N ILE A 19 2.47 6.46 -0.78
CA ILE A 19 3.20 5.83 0.31
C ILE A 19 2.24 4.90 1.02
N TYR A 20 2.56 3.62 0.97
CA TYR A 20 1.86 2.55 1.63
C TYR A 20 2.63 2.08 2.86
N ALA A 21 1.98 2.00 4.01
CA ALA A 21 2.54 1.42 5.21
C ALA A 21 1.98 0.01 5.42
N CYS A 22 2.83 -0.95 5.76
CA CYS A 22 2.34 -2.25 6.18
C CYS A 22 1.53 -2.12 7.48
N ASP A 23 0.48 -2.91 7.62
CA ASP A 23 -0.32 -3.00 8.84
C ASP A 23 0.46 -3.56 10.07
N CYS A 24 1.71 -3.99 9.88
CA CYS A 24 2.56 -4.44 10.98
C CYS A 24 3.07 -3.29 11.87
N ASP A 25 3.38 -3.60 13.12
CA ASP A 25 4.02 -2.66 14.07
C ASP A 25 5.48 -2.32 13.71
N ALA A 26 6.05 -2.99 12.70
CA ALA A 26 7.44 -2.80 12.27
C ALA A 26 7.67 -1.53 11.42
N GLY A 27 6.62 -0.78 11.07
CA GLY A 27 6.75 0.48 10.34
C GLY A 27 7.32 0.31 8.92
N HIS A 28 6.97 -0.77 8.22
CA HIS A 28 7.39 -0.95 6.84
C HIS A 28 6.67 0.02 5.93
N HIS A 29 7.41 0.91 5.28
CA HIS A 29 6.87 1.82 4.28
C HIS A 29 7.33 1.40 2.89
N TRP A 30 6.37 1.36 1.96
CA TRP A 30 6.58 1.05 0.56
C TRP A 30 5.99 2.19 -0.26
N SER A 31 6.82 2.84 -1.06
CA SER A 31 6.43 3.97 -1.90
C SER A 31 6.41 3.51 -3.35
N THR A 32 5.35 3.83 -4.08
CA THR A 32 5.26 3.59 -5.53
C THR A 32 4.84 4.87 -6.24
N ASP A 33 5.63 5.24 -7.23
CA ASP A 33 5.38 6.38 -8.12
C ASP A 33 4.48 5.98 -9.31
N VAL A 34 4.40 4.67 -9.61
CA VAL A 34 3.67 4.14 -10.76
C VAL A 34 2.39 3.45 -10.32
N LYS A 35 1.24 3.99 -10.76
CA LYS A 35 -0.08 3.36 -10.67
C LYS A 35 -0.08 2.06 -11.49
N GLU A 36 -0.77 1.03 -10.99
CA GLU A 36 -0.82 -0.33 -11.56
C GLU A 36 0.41 -1.23 -11.29
N HIS A 37 1.35 -0.80 -10.44
CA HIS A 37 2.35 -1.72 -9.89
C HIS A 37 1.67 -2.77 -8.98
N ARG A 38 2.27 -3.95 -8.81
CA ARG A 38 1.73 -4.94 -7.85
C ARG A 38 2.40 -4.80 -6.50
N PHE A 39 1.65 -4.86 -5.43
CA PHE A 39 2.23 -4.82 -4.08
C PHE A 39 3.24 -5.96 -3.91
N PRO A 40 4.46 -5.69 -3.42
CA PRO A 40 5.44 -6.72 -3.20
C PRO A 40 4.97 -7.69 -2.10
N PRO A 41 5.37 -8.98 -2.18
CA PRO A 41 5.16 -9.94 -1.09
C PRO A 41 5.77 -9.40 0.20
N LEU A 42 5.04 -9.56 1.30
CA LEU A 42 5.56 -9.21 2.62
C LEU A 42 6.72 -10.14 3.00
N PRO A 43 7.75 -9.63 3.70
CA PRO A 43 8.87 -10.45 4.13
C PRO A 43 8.38 -11.56 5.09
N GLU A 44 9.07 -12.70 5.05
CA GLU A 44 8.83 -13.82 5.95
C GLU A 44 8.95 -13.37 7.42
N GLY A 45 7.88 -13.61 8.20
CA GLY A 45 7.81 -13.17 9.60
C GLY A 45 7.20 -11.79 9.82
N CYS A 46 6.74 -11.09 8.78
CA CYS A 46 5.92 -9.90 8.96
C CYS A 46 4.54 -10.28 9.53
N SER A 47 4.14 -9.68 10.65
CA SER A 47 2.78 -9.87 11.20
C SER A 47 1.70 -9.12 10.42
N GLY A 48 2.10 -8.24 9.49
CA GLY A 48 1.17 -7.55 8.60
C GLY A 48 0.65 -8.48 7.52
N ALA A 49 -0.59 -8.27 7.09
CA ALA A 49 -1.21 -9.00 5.98
C ALA A 49 -1.53 -8.11 4.78
N ALA A 50 -1.49 -6.79 4.97
CA ALA A 50 -1.88 -5.81 3.97
C ALA A 50 -1.00 -4.56 4.04
N TRP A 51 -0.94 -3.87 2.90
CA TRP A 51 -0.41 -2.54 2.73
C TRP A 51 -1.54 -1.54 2.87
N ARG A 52 -1.38 -0.51 3.69
CA ARG A 52 -2.34 0.57 3.89
C ARG A 52 -1.85 1.88 3.32
N LEU A 53 -2.68 2.60 2.59
CA LEU A 53 -2.31 3.90 2.02
C LEU A 53 -2.17 4.89 3.17
N GLN A 54 -0.99 5.46 3.31
CA GLN A 54 -0.63 6.34 4.41
C GLN A 54 -0.54 7.79 3.93
N THR A 55 -0.01 8.00 2.73
CA THR A 55 0.03 9.30 2.04
C THR A 55 -0.19 9.08 0.57
N ASP A 56 -1.14 9.78 -0.04
CA ASP A 56 -1.28 9.77 -1.48
C ASP A 56 -0.22 10.66 -2.15
N ALA A 57 0.36 10.21 -3.28
CA ALA A 57 1.39 11.00 -3.97
C ALA A 57 0.80 12.12 -4.86
N HIS A 58 -0.49 12.05 -5.15
CA HIS A 58 -1.24 13.05 -5.91
C HIS A 58 -2.47 13.51 -5.11
N PRO A 59 -2.27 14.28 -4.01
CA PRO A 59 -3.40 14.99 -3.42
C PRO A 59 -3.95 15.91 -4.51
N ASP A 60 -5.11 15.56 -5.06
CA ASP A 60 -5.81 16.32 -6.10
C ASP A 60 -5.90 17.79 -5.63
N SER A 61 -5.30 18.69 -6.42
CA SER A 61 -5.08 20.10 -6.07
C SER A 61 -6.26 20.99 -6.42
#